data_AF-A0A077FHU6-F1
#
_entry.id   AF-A0A077FHU6-F1
#
_cell.length_a   1.000
_cell.length_b   1.000
_cell.length_c   1.000
_cell.angle_alpha   90.00
_cell.angle_beta   90.00
_cell.angle_gamma   90.00
#
_symmetry.space_group_name_H-M   'P 1'
#
loop_
_entity.id
_entity.type
_entity.pdbx_description
1 polymer ?
#
loop_
_entity_poly.entity_id
_entity_poly.type
_entity_poly.pdbx_seq_one_letter_code
_entity_poly.pdbx_strand_id
1 'polypeptide(L)'
;MVIFPRTYGDVPLTTDNRIKTYIYNENEVFLMLVHYGYQSSIEFGIGEEVETISVGDSYAWKITPVGRRLFVKPLEENMHTNMTVITNKRTYQFDIMSKLPDESFDKDLVYVVKFFYPYRAAGKSGTNNDSKLFN
;
A
#
# COMPACT_ATOMS: atom_id res chain seq x y z
N MET A 1 -46.78 24.78 12.27
CA MET A 1 -45.94 23.67 11.79
C MET A 1 -44.68 24.29 11.24
N VAL A 2 -43.56 24.21 11.97
CA VAL A 2 -42.28 24.81 11.58
C VAL A 2 -41.53 23.75 10.78
N ILE A 3 -41.23 24.03 9.52
CA ILE A 3 -40.52 23.12 8.62
C ILE A 3 -39.03 23.50 8.69
N PHE A 4 -38.19 22.65 9.27
CA PHE A 4 -36.74 22.80 9.20
C PHE A 4 -36.24 22.18 7.88
N PRO A 5 -35.51 22.91 7.01
CA PRO A 5 -34.95 22.30 5.82
C PRO A 5 -33.54 21.72 6.08
N ARG A 6 -33.39 20.48 5.58
CA ARG A 6 -32.19 19.81 5.05
C ARG A 6 -31.05 19.47 6.04
N THR A 7 -30.97 18.19 6.39
CA THR A 7 -29.70 17.55 6.73
C THR A 7 -28.81 17.49 5.49
N TYR A 8 -27.72 18.27 5.52
CA TYR A 8 -26.61 18.18 4.60
C TYR A 8 -25.54 17.33 5.28
N GLY A 9 -25.39 16.08 4.86
CA GLY A 9 -24.44 15.12 5.43
C GLY A 9 -24.98 13.71 5.17
N ASP A 10 -24.37 12.86 4.36
CA ASP A 10 -23.02 12.78 3.86
C ASP A 10 -23.07 12.50 2.37
N VAL A 11 -22.61 13.44 1.53
CA VAL A 11 -22.23 13.08 0.16
C VAL A 11 -20.86 12.41 0.29
N PRO A 12 -20.71 11.12 -0.05
CA PRO A 12 -19.42 10.45 0.04
C PRO A 12 -18.38 11.26 -0.73
N LEU A 13 -17.29 11.60 -0.03
CA LEU A 13 -16.15 12.32 -0.59
C LEU A 13 -15.64 11.53 -1.81
N THR A 14 -15.46 12.25 -2.91
CA THR A 14 -14.90 11.75 -4.17
C THR A 14 -13.69 10.83 -3.93
N THR A 15 -13.70 9.65 -4.54
CA THR A 15 -12.51 8.77 -4.57
C THR A 15 -11.46 9.46 -5.45
N ASP A 16 -10.45 10.05 -4.83
CA ASP A 16 -9.32 10.62 -5.56
C ASP A 16 -8.48 9.48 -6.16
N ASN A 17 -8.37 9.42 -7.49
CA ASN A 17 -7.65 8.37 -8.22
C ASN A 17 -6.16 8.28 -7.86
N ARG A 18 -5.61 9.31 -7.23
CA ARG A 18 -4.21 9.36 -6.78
C ARG A 18 -3.99 8.67 -5.44
N ILE A 19 -5.07 8.13 -4.85
CA ILE A 19 -5.04 7.20 -3.72
C ILE A 19 -5.26 5.79 -4.26
N LYS A 20 -4.20 4.99 -4.34
CA LYS A 20 -4.27 3.61 -4.84
C LYS A 20 -4.40 2.62 -3.69
N THR A 21 -5.26 1.62 -3.84
CA THR A 21 -5.42 0.53 -2.87
C THR A 21 -5.08 -0.80 -3.54
N TYR A 22 -4.04 -1.49 -3.08
CA TYR A 22 -3.67 -2.83 -3.54
C TYR A 22 -4.25 -3.90 -2.62
N ILE A 23 -4.48 -5.10 -3.15
CA ILE A 23 -4.78 -6.27 -2.32
C ILE A 23 -3.44 -6.82 -1.85
N TYR A 24 -3.22 -6.94 -0.54
CA TYR A 24 -1.99 -7.49 -0.01
C TYR A 24 -1.89 -8.99 -0.28
N ASN A 25 -0.76 -9.41 -0.83
CA ASN A 25 -0.31 -10.78 -0.95
C ASN A 25 1.21 -10.83 -0.67
N GLU A 26 1.65 -11.80 0.11
CA GLU A 26 3.07 -11.98 0.48
C GLU A 26 3.97 -12.33 -0.72
N ASN A 27 3.37 -12.81 -1.81
CA ASN A 27 4.07 -13.22 -3.05
C ASN A 27 3.89 -12.21 -4.19
N GLU A 28 3.45 -10.99 -3.89
CA GLU A 28 3.22 -9.94 -4.89
C GLU A 28 4.28 -8.84 -4.78
N VAL A 29 4.68 -8.32 -5.93
CA VAL A 29 5.55 -7.14 -6.05
C VAL A 29 4.67 -5.96 -6.43
N PHE A 30 4.65 -4.93 -5.60
CA PHE A 30 3.80 -3.76 -5.78
C PHE A 30 4.54 -2.67 -6.55
N LEU A 31 4.00 -2.30 -7.72
CA LEU A 31 4.53 -1.17 -8.48
C LEU A 31 4.18 0.15 -7.80
N MET A 32 5.20 0.95 -7.52
CA MET A 32 5.08 2.32 -7.03
C MET A 32 5.70 3.28 -8.04
N LEU A 33 4.81 4.00 -8.70
CA LEU A 33 5.18 5.09 -9.60
C LEU A 33 5.15 6.41 -8.85
N VAL A 34 6.31 7.03 -8.67
CA VAL A 34 6.46 8.36 -8.09
C VAL A 34 6.96 9.35 -9.13
N HIS A 35 6.82 10.63 -8.84
CA HIS A 35 7.28 11.68 -9.74
C HIS A 35 8.32 12.57 -9.07
N TYR A 36 9.33 12.97 -9.85
CA TYR A 36 10.34 13.91 -9.41
C TYR A 36 9.70 15.22 -8.93
N GLY A 37 10.15 15.75 -7.80
CA GLY A 37 9.57 16.93 -7.15
C GLY A 37 8.34 16.66 -6.27
N TYR A 38 7.74 15.47 -6.35
CA TYR A 38 6.58 15.07 -5.54
C TYR A 38 6.98 14.07 -4.45
N GLN A 39 6.10 13.91 -3.46
CA GLN A 39 6.26 12.92 -2.40
C GLN A 39 5.04 12.01 -2.39
N SER A 40 5.29 10.72 -2.31
CA SER A 40 4.28 9.68 -2.15
C SER A 40 4.38 9.09 -0.75
N SER A 41 3.29 8.47 -0.31
CA SER A 41 3.26 7.77 0.97
C SER A 41 2.65 6.38 0.83
N ILE A 42 3.12 5.45 1.65
CA ILE A 42 2.55 4.13 1.82
C ILE A 42 1.95 4.08 3.21
N GLU A 43 0.70 3.66 3.33
CA GLU A 43 0.03 3.44 4.61
C GLU A 43 -0.18 1.94 4.82
N PHE A 44 0.54 1.40 5.79
CA PHE A 44 0.41 0.02 6.22
C PHE A 44 -0.82 -0.16 7.13
N GLY A 45 -1.14 -1.41 7.38
CA GLY A 45 -2.29 -1.86 8.14
C GLY A 45 -2.28 -1.34 9.57
N ILE A 46 -3.44 -1.37 10.20
CA ILE A 46 -3.58 -0.89 11.57
C ILE A 46 -2.72 -1.76 12.51
N GLY A 47 -1.94 -1.08 13.36
CA GLY A 47 -0.98 -1.70 14.28
C GLY A 47 0.25 -2.29 13.60
N GLU A 48 0.50 -1.98 12.33
CA GLU A 48 1.81 -2.22 11.71
C GLU A 48 2.77 -1.07 12.01
N GLU A 49 4.02 -1.42 12.25
CA GLU A 49 5.13 -0.47 12.43
C GLU A 49 6.29 -0.91 11.56
N VAL A 50 6.94 0.06 10.91
CA VAL A 50 8.08 -0.22 10.02
C VAL A 50 9.32 -0.51 10.86
N GLU A 51 9.90 -1.69 10.67
CA GLU A 51 11.09 -2.12 11.41
C GLU A 51 12.35 -1.96 10.57
N THR A 52 12.27 -2.29 9.28
CA THR A 52 13.44 -2.25 8.39
C THR A 52 13.03 -1.92 6.96
N ILE A 53 13.86 -1.13 6.28
CA ILE A 53 13.72 -0.81 4.88
C ILE A 53 15.04 -1.08 4.18
N SER A 54 15.00 -1.78 3.07
CA SER A 54 16.14 -1.97 2.16
C SER A 54 15.73 -1.48 0.78
N VAL A 55 16.53 -0.60 0.18
CA VAL A 55 16.24 -0.01 -1.13
C VAL A 55 17.51 -0.01 -1.98
N GLY A 56 17.37 -0.39 -3.25
CA GLY A 56 18.43 -0.22 -4.23
C GLY A 56 18.64 1.25 -4.57
N ASP A 57 19.81 1.60 -5.12
CA ASP A 57 20.12 2.97 -5.57
C ASP A 57 19.74 4.06 -4.56
N SER A 58 20.00 3.81 -3.27
CA SER A 58 19.46 4.62 -2.16
C SER A 58 19.81 6.11 -2.24
N TYR A 59 20.84 6.49 -2.99
CA TYR A 59 21.17 7.89 -3.29
C TYR A 59 20.05 8.63 -4.05
N ALA A 60 19.26 7.92 -4.85
CA ALA A 60 18.15 8.45 -5.63
C ALA A 60 16.83 8.55 -4.84
N TRP A 61 16.79 8.07 -3.60
CA TRP A 61 15.54 7.92 -2.85
C TRP A 61 15.65 8.43 -1.42
N LYS A 62 14.84 9.44 -1.08
CA LYS A 62 14.63 9.82 0.31
C LYS A 62 13.44 9.04 0.87
N ILE A 63 13.75 8.18 1.83
CA ILE A 63 12.78 7.35 2.53
C ILE A 63 12.64 7.81 3.97
N THR A 64 11.41 7.96 4.48
CA THR A 64 11.17 8.42 5.86
C THR A 64 9.99 7.67 6.50
N PRO A 65 10.22 6.73 7.42
CA PRO A 65 9.16 6.06 8.16
C PRO A 65 8.59 6.94 9.29
N VAL A 66 7.27 6.91 9.48
CA VAL A 66 6.55 7.57 10.58
C VAL A 66 5.38 6.69 11.02
N GLY A 67 5.56 5.94 12.11
CA GLY A 67 4.58 4.96 12.58
C GLY A 67 4.27 3.92 11.50
N ARG A 68 2.98 3.82 11.10
CA ARG A 68 2.53 2.92 10.02
C ARG A 68 2.65 3.50 8.62
N ARG A 69 3.26 4.67 8.45
CA ARG A 69 3.43 5.31 7.14
C ARG A 69 4.89 5.33 6.72
N LEU A 70 5.12 5.17 5.43
CA LEU A 70 6.42 5.34 4.80
C LEU A 70 6.31 6.43 3.73
N PHE A 71 7.09 7.50 3.87
CA PHE A 71 7.20 8.54 2.86
C PHE A 71 8.34 8.20 1.89
N VAL A 72 8.05 8.32 0.60
CA VAL A 72 8.97 8.06 -0.50
C VAL A 72 9.05 9.32 -1.35
N LYS A 73 10.24 9.88 -1.47
CA LYS A 73 10.52 11.04 -2.32
C LYS A 73 11.70 10.72 -3.24
N PRO A 74 11.52 10.72 -4.57
CA PRO A 74 12.64 10.61 -5.49
C PRO A 74 13.53 11.87 -5.41
N LEU A 75 14.84 11.65 -5.43
CA LEU A 75 15.88 12.66 -5.47
C LEU A 75 16.52 12.79 -6.85
N GLU A 76 16.29 11.81 -7.71
CA GLU A 76 16.72 11.75 -9.11
C GLU A 76 15.50 11.40 -9.99
N GLU A 77 15.58 11.70 -11.28
CA GLU A 77 14.56 11.40 -12.28
C GLU A 77 14.88 10.11 -13.05
N ASN A 78 13.85 9.45 -13.60
CA ASN A 78 13.98 8.26 -14.45
C ASN A 78 14.74 7.08 -13.81
N MET A 79 14.73 7.00 -12.49
CA MET A 79 15.26 5.87 -11.72
C MET A 79 14.23 4.76 -11.58
N HIS A 80 14.73 3.52 -11.58
CA HIS A 80 13.94 2.30 -11.46
C HIS A 80 14.74 1.28 -10.64
N THR A 81 14.19 0.87 -9.49
CA THR A 81 14.88 -0.04 -8.57
C THR A 81 13.88 -0.79 -7.70
N ASN A 82 14.38 -1.62 -6.77
CA ASN A 82 13.55 -2.34 -5.82
C ASN A 82 13.60 -1.76 -4.41
N MET A 83 12.54 -1.99 -3.64
CA MET A 83 12.49 -1.70 -2.21
C MET A 83 11.78 -2.82 -1.45
N THR A 84 12.40 -3.31 -0.39
CA THR A 84 11.81 -4.22 0.57
C THR A 84 11.51 -3.48 1.86
N VAL A 85 10.27 -3.60 2.35
CA VAL A 85 9.87 -3.05 3.66
C VAL A 85 9.42 -4.20 4.54
N ILE A 86 10.02 -4.29 5.73
CA ILE A 86 9.67 -5.26 6.76
C ILE A 86 9.00 -4.52 7.90
N THR A 87 7.81 -4.97 8.26
CA THR A 87 7.06 -4.49 9.43
C THR A 87 7.00 -5.60 10.48
N ASN A 88 6.54 -5.23 11.68
CA ASN A 88 6.24 -6.18 12.75
C ASN A 88 5.17 -7.24 12.42
N LYS A 89 4.49 -7.18 11.25
CA LYS A 89 3.49 -8.17 10.83
C LYS A 89 3.74 -8.78 9.45
N ARG A 90 4.37 -8.05 8.53
CA ARG A 90 4.41 -8.38 7.09
C ARG A 90 5.67 -7.90 6.41
N THR A 91 5.96 -8.51 5.28
CA THR A 91 7.01 -8.08 4.36
C THR A 91 6.38 -7.63 3.06
N TYR A 92 6.86 -6.52 2.52
CA TYR A 92 6.40 -5.93 1.28
C TYR A 92 7.55 -5.85 0.30
N GLN A 93 7.29 -6.25 -0.95
CA GLN A 93 8.22 -6.08 -2.07
C GLN A 93 7.65 -5.01 -3.00
N PHE A 94 8.46 -3.99 -3.26
CA PHE A 94 8.10 -2.90 -4.15
C PHE A 94 9.04 -2.85 -5.35
N ASP A 95 8.44 -2.62 -6.50
CA ASP A 95 9.12 -2.12 -7.69
C ASP A 95 8.88 -0.61 -7.74
N ILE A 96 9.93 0.20 -7.60
CA ILE A 96 9.81 1.66 -7.47
C ILE A 96 10.40 2.36 -8.69
N MET A 97 9.64 3.30 -9.26
CA MET A 97 10.06 4.06 -10.44
C MET A 97 9.76 5.54 -10.27
N SER A 98 10.71 6.39 -10.64
CA SER A 98 10.54 7.84 -10.70
C SER A 98 10.36 8.29 -12.14
N LYS A 99 9.37 9.16 -12.41
CA LYS A 99 9.19 9.83 -13.70
C LYS A 99 9.27 11.35 -13.56
N LEU A 100 9.62 12.02 -14.65
CA LEU A 100 9.30 13.42 -14.81
C LEU A 100 7.79 13.60 -15.03
N PRO A 101 7.19 14.70 -14.53
CA PRO A 101 5.83 15.04 -14.90
C PRO A 101 5.69 15.22 -16.42
N ASP A 102 4.77 14.49 -17.03
CA ASP A 102 4.39 14.59 -18.44
C ASP A 102 2.87 14.76 -18.58
N GLU A 103 2.33 14.64 -19.79
CA GLU A 103 0.88 14.76 -20.04
C GLU A 103 0.04 13.69 -19.31
N SER A 104 0.65 12.58 -18.89
CA SER A 104 0.01 11.50 -18.13
C SER A 104 0.15 11.65 -16.61
N PHE A 105 0.86 12.69 -16.16
CA PHE A 105 1.20 12.95 -14.76
C PHE A 105 0.03 12.73 -13.80
N ASP A 106 -1.13 13.35 -14.04
CA ASP A 106 -2.29 13.26 -13.13
C ASP A 106 -2.88 11.85 -13.03
N LYS A 107 -2.75 11.02 -14.08
CA LYS A 107 -3.25 9.63 -14.09
C LYS A 107 -2.30 8.69 -13.38
N ASP A 108 -1.01 8.94 -13.55
CA ASP A 108 0.07 8.09 -13.07
C ASP A 108 0.46 8.45 -11.62
N LEU A 109 0.20 9.69 -11.19
CA LEU A 109 0.56 10.21 -9.88
C LEU A 109 -0.12 9.44 -8.75
N VAL A 110 0.71 8.93 -7.83
CA VAL A 110 0.26 8.29 -6.61
C VAL A 110 0.67 9.15 -5.42
N TYR A 111 -0.30 9.71 -4.70
CA TYR A 111 -0.04 10.37 -3.43
C TYR A 111 0.00 9.39 -2.26
N VAL A 112 -0.92 8.42 -2.27
CA VAL A 112 -1.06 7.45 -1.17
C VAL A 112 -1.29 6.06 -1.74
N VAL A 113 -0.45 5.12 -1.31
CA VAL A 113 -0.69 3.68 -1.46
C VAL A 113 -1.27 3.14 -0.16
N LYS A 114 -2.35 2.39 -0.27
CA LYS A 114 -2.99 1.65 0.82
C LYS A 114 -3.06 0.17 0.47
N PHE A 115 -3.24 -0.65 1.49
CA PHE A 115 -3.42 -2.09 1.33
C PHE A 115 -4.77 -2.54 1.89
N PHE A 116 -5.50 -3.33 1.11
CA PHE A 116 -6.59 -4.16 1.56
C PHE A 116 -6.04 -5.54 1.92
N TYR A 117 -6.40 -6.03 3.10
CA TYR A 117 -5.92 -7.31 3.59
C TYR A 117 -7.07 -8.32 3.55
N PRO A 118 -7.07 -9.26 2.58
CA PRO A 118 -8.13 -10.26 2.52
C PRO A 118 -8.07 -11.12 3.79
N TYR A 119 -9.24 -11.40 4.37
CA TYR A 119 -9.34 -12.37 5.46
C TYR A 119 -8.86 -13.71 4.92
N ARG A 120 -7.79 -14.28 5.50
CA ARG A 120 -7.43 -15.67 5.23
C ARG A 120 -8.64 -16.50 5.68
N ALA A 121 -9.41 -17.02 4.74
CA ALA A 121 -10.40 -18.05 5.04
C ALA A 121 -9.61 -19.18 5.69
N ALA A 122 -9.76 -19.33 7.01
CA ALA A 122 -9.12 -20.39 7.76
C ALA A 122 -9.45 -21.71 7.05
N GLY A 123 -8.44 -22.35 6.49
CA GLY A 123 -8.58 -23.68 5.92
C GLY A 123 -9.15 -24.57 7.01
N LYS A 124 -10.37 -25.07 6.81
CA LYS A 124 -10.89 -26.20 7.58
C LYS A 124 -9.99 -27.39 7.23
N SER A 125 -8.93 -27.58 8.00
CA SER A 125 -8.25 -28.87 8.08
C SER A 125 -9.26 -29.82 8.73
N GLY A 126 -9.95 -30.60 7.90
CA GLY A 126 -10.86 -31.64 8.35
C GLY A 126 -10.05 -32.71 9.04
N THR A 127 -10.11 -32.73 10.37
CA THR A 127 -9.71 -33.85 11.20
C THR A 127 -10.70 -34.99 10.96
N ASN A 128 -10.51 -35.80 9.91
CA ASN A 128 -11.17 -37.09 9.79
C ASN A 128 -10.31 -38.15 10.48
N ASN A 129 -10.37 -38.16 11.81
CA ASN A 129 -9.99 -39.33 12.60
C ASN A 129 -11.20 -40.26 12.69
N ASP A 130 -11.57 -40.94 11.60
CA ASP A 130 -12.58 -42.00 11.61
C ASP A 130 -12.21 -43.10 10.60
N SER A 131 -11.42 -44.06 11.06
CA SER A 131 -11.63 -45.49 10.77
C SER A 131 -10.63 -46.35 11.55
N LYS A 132 -10.86 -46.43 12.87
CA LYS A 132 -10.83 -47.74 13.51
C LYS A 132 -12.00 -48.55 12.95
N LEU A 133 -11.82 -49.87 12.87
CA LEU A 133 -12.77 -50.93 12.48
C LEU A 133 -12.47 -51.55 11.10
N PHE A 134 -11.43 -52.37 11.03
CA PHE A 134 -11.57 -53.73 10.49
C PHE A 134 -10.67 -54.64 11.33
N ASN A 135 -11.33 -55.49 12.13
CA ASN A 135 -10.80 -56.75 12.64
C ASN A 135 -11.47 -57.85 11.82
#